data_AF-A0A3A8U9U7-F1
#
_entry.id   AF-A0A3A8U9U7-F1
#
_cell.length_a   1.000
_cell.length_b   1.000
_cell.length_c   1.000
_cell.angle_alpha   90.00
_cell.angle_beta   90.00
_cell.angle_gamma   90.00
#
_symmetry.space_group_name_H-M   'P 1'
#
loop_
_entity.id
_entity.type
_entity.pdbx_description
1 polymer ?
#
loop_
_entity_poly.entity_id
_entity_poly.type
_entity_poly.pdbx_seq_one_letter_code
_entity_poly.pdbx_strand_id
1 'polypeptide(L)'
;MTGKKISIGLKRGILYGLCLLCVGSAAKGMGQWQQAHAQAVPDGLVLTDGGVYYEYQWALKNTGNLQRISAAEEGKITNSAAGVDIGAEPAWAVYEGIPQRRTVTVALIDTGVEVSHPELQNAIWVNEDEIPGDGIDNDGNGYVDDINGWNFHDGNNQVFAGAEDEHGTHGAGTIAGAWDGKGITGIAEGSYVKIMVLKVLASEEGIGLSDGVREAIRYAKDNGADICNLSMGAKDYDAEMDLLIRESPMLFIVSAGNGDEQGQGYDIDVSPVYPAACPGENIITVANMMFDGNLDVTSNYGAAGVDIAAPGTYILSTVPGGYGFLTGTSMAAPMVTGAAALVWSCHPAFGPADVRRRILDSAVRRESLEGKCATGGMLNVHGALLPELPNELPD
;
A
#
# COMPACT_ATOMS: atom_id res chain seq x y z
N MET A 1 12.82 15.39 -39.58
CA MET A 1 11.57 14.80 -39.05
C MET A 1 11.92 13.43 -38.49
N THR A 2 12.14 13.41 -37.18
CA THR A 2 12.63 12.27 -36.40
C THR A 2 11.45 11.45 -35.91
N GLY A 3 11.27 10.24 -36.44
CA GLY A 3 10.41 9.23 -35.84
C GLY A 3 11.24 8.34 -34.91
N LYS A 4 11.01 8.43 -33.60
CA LYS A 4 11.57 7.50 -32.61
C LYS A 4 10.76 6.20 -32.67
N LYS A 5 11.47 5.07 -32.77
CA LYS A 5 10.91 3.71 -32.67
C LYS A 5 10.73 3.37 -31.19
N ILE A 6 9.51 2.98 -30.81
CA ILE A 6 9.20 2.33 -29.54
C ILE A 6 9.54 0.85 -29.70
N SER A 7 10.28 0.29 -28.73
CA SER A 7 10.69 -1.11 -28.67
C SER A 7 9.75 -1.85 -27.73
N ILE A 8 8.90 -2.73 -28.26
CA ILE A 8 7.98 -3.59 -27.49
C ILE A 8 8.59 -4.99 -27.41
N GLY A 9 8.90 -5.46 -26.21
CA GLY A 9 9.34 -6.84 -25.96
C GLY A 9 8.17 -7.71 -25.51
N LEU A 10 7.68 -8.61 -26.36
CA LEU A 10 6.69 -9.63 -26.00
C LEU A 10 7.38 -10.79 -25.25
N LYS A 11 6.98 -11.09 -24.01
CA LYS A 11 7.22 -12.41 -23.39
C LYS A 11 6.03 -13.34 -23.66
N ARG A 12 6.32 -14.54 -24.18
CA ARG A 12 5.34 -15.56 -24.55
C ARG A 12 4.77 -16.24 -23.30
N GLY A 13 3.44 -16.29 -23.20
CA GLY A 13 2.73 -17.09 -22.20
C GLY A 13 2.95 -18.59 -22.40
N ILE A 14 3.12 -19.30 -21.30
CA ILE A 14 3.06 -20.75 -21.24
C ILE A 14 1.86 -21.11 -20.37
N LEU A 15 0.90 -21.80 -20.98
CA LEU A 15 -0.26 -22.39 -20.36
C LEU A 15 0.18 -23.71 -19.68
N TYR A 16 0.07 -23.83 -18.37
CA TYR A 16 0.04 -25.12 -17.69
C TYR A 16 -1.08 -25.14 -16.65
N GLY A 17 -2.13 -25.87 -16.95
CA GLY A 17 -2.94 -26.48 -15.90
C GLY A 17 -2.30 -27.81 -15.52
N LEU A 18 -2.16 -28.10 -14.22
CA LEU A 18 -2.57 -29.40 -13.66
C LEU A 18 -2.42 -29.46 -12.13
N CYS A 19 -3.44 -30.10 -11.54
CA CYS A 19 -3.39 -31.03 -10.40
C CYS A 19 -3.00 -30.50 -9.00
N LEU A 20 -4.05 -30.32 -8.18
CA LEU A 20 -4.06 -30.81 -6.80
C LEU A 20 -3.54 -32.26 -6.76
N LEU A 21 -2.51 -32.52 -5.95
CA LEU A 21 -2.36 -33.79 -5.23
C LEU A 21 -1.35 -33.63 -4.08
N CYS A 22 -1.89 -33.84 -2.88
CA CYS A 22 -1.27 -34.09 -1.59
C CYS A 22 0.21 -34.50 -1.58
N VAL A 23 1.01 -33.77 -0.80
CA VAL A 23 2.09 -34.38 0.00
C VAL A 23 1.78 -34.11 1.47
N GLY A 24 1.45 -35.18 2.18
CA GLY A 24 1.10 -35.15 3.59
C GLY A 24 2.31 -35.20 4.52
N SER A 25 2.07 -34.64 5.72
CA SER A 25 2.65 -35.00 7.01
C SER A 25 4.08 -34.51 7.33
N ALA A 26 4.18 -33.28 7.86
CA ALA A 26 4.45 -33.04 9.30
C ALA A 26 4.94 -31.59 9.56
N ALA A 27 4.03 -30.62 9.58
CA ALA A 27 4.22 -29.35 10.27
C ALA A 27 2.83 -28.81 10.65
N LYS A 28 2.31 -29.22 11.81
CA LYS A 28 1.10 -28.63 12.37
C LYS A 28 1.51 -27.31 13.04
N GLY A 29 1.10 -26.17 12.49
CA GLY A 29 1.00 -24.91 13.23
C GLY A 29 1.80 -23.69 12.75
N MET A 30 2.31 -23.63 11.52
CA MET A 30 2.92 -22.40 10.99
C MET A 30 1.93 -21.71 10.03
N GLY A 31 1.29 -20.64 10.50
CA GLY A 31 0.40 -19.81 9.68
C GLY A 31 1.18 -19.17 8.53
N GLN A 32 0.70 -19.36 7.30
CA GLN A 32 1.28 -18.75 6.10
C GLN A 32 0.59 -17.41 5.84
N TRP A 33 1.39 -16.40 5.51
CA TRP A 33 0.93 -15.09 5.07
C TRP A 33 1.10 -14.99 3.57
N GLN A 34 0.12 -14.40 2.90
CA GLN A 34 0.15 -14.18 1.47
C GLN A 34 -0.11 -12.70 1.19
N GLN A 35 0.54 -12.16 0.17
CA GLN A 35 0.08 -10.92 -0.43
C GLN A 35 -1.42 -11.04 -0.70
N ALA A 36 -2.20 -10.02 -0.39
CA ALA A 36 -3.55 -9.98 -0.93
C ALA A 36 -3.39 -9.92 -2.46
N HIS A 37 -3.78 -10.98 -3.18
CA HIS A 37 -3.45 -11.20 -4.59
C HIS A 37 -3.62 -9.93 -5.44
N ALA A 38 -2.53 -9.22 -5.72
CA ALA A 38 -2.57 -8.10 -6.64
C ALA A 38 -2.69 -8.70 -8.04
N GLN A 39 -3.79 -8.42 -8.72
CA GLN A 39 -3.89 -8.81 -10.13
C GLN A 39 -3.09 -7.78 -10.92
N ALA A 40 -1.96 -8.21 -11.49
CA ALA A 40 -1.35 -7.47 -12.58
C ALA A 40 -2.44 -7.25 -13.63
N VAL A 41 -2.63 -6.00 -14.05
CA VAL A 41 -3.56 -5.71 -15.14
C VAL A 41 -3.09 -6.54 -16.34
N PRO A 42 -4.00 -7.23 -17.06
CA PRO A 42 -3.64 -7.86 -18.32
C PRO A 42 -2.86 -6.85 -19.19
N ASP A 43 -1.63 -7.25 -19.55
CA ASP A 43 -0.66 -6.54 -20.39
C ASP A 43 0.41 -5.66 -19.73
N GLY A 44 0.82 -5.93 -18.47
CA GLY A 44 2.21 -5.83 -17.95
C GLY A 44 3.09 -4.67 -18.47
N LEU A 45 2.51 -3.48 -18.63
CA LEU A 45 3.21 -2.36 -19.24
C LEU A 45 4.06 -1.68 -18.17
N VAL A 46 5.37 -1.86 -18.29
CA VAL A 46 6.35 -1.10 -17.51
C VAL A 46 6.75 0.14 -18.31
N LEU A 47 6.36 1.31 -17.83
CA LEU A 47 6.78 2.59 -18.36
C LEU A 47 8.20 2.89 -17.88
N THR A 48 9.13 3.16 -18.79
CA THR A 48 10.58 3.28 -18.47
C THR A 48 11.23 4.54 -19.03
N ASP A 49 10.47 5.39 -19.73
CA ASP A 49 11.04 6.55 -20.42
C ASP A 49 11.21 7.79 -19.53
N GLY A 50 10.84 7.70 -18.24
CA GLY A 50 10.94 8.80 -17.28
C GLY A 50 10.05 9.98 -17.64
N GLY A 51 8.96 9.72 -18.37
CA GLY A 51 7.93 10.69 -18.72
C GLY A 51 7.14 11.19 -17.51
N VAL A 52 6.10 11.99 -17.76
CA VAL A 52 5.17 12.45 -16.73
C VAL A 52 3.90 11.63 -16.87
N TYR A 53 3.52 10.91 -15.82
CA TYR A 53 2.40 9.96 -15.84
C TYR A 53 1.28 10.30 -14.85
N TYR A 54 1.33 11.49 -14.24
CA TYR A 54 0.29 11.97 -13.32
C TYR A 54 -1.12 11.92 -13.92
N GLU A 55 -1.27 12.11 -15.23
CA GLU A 55 -2.56 12.02 -15.93
C GLU A 55 -3.22 10.62 -15.87
N TYR A 56 -2.44 9.59 -15.57
CA TYR A 56 -2.92 8.21 -15.41
C TYR A 56 -3.20 7.82 -13.96
N GLN A 57 -2.85 8.68 -12.99
CA GLN A 57 -3.11 8.47 -11.57
C GLN A 57 -4.52 8.98 -11.19
N TRP A 58 -5.55 8.29 -11.70
CA TRP A 58 -6.95 8.66 -11.48
C TRP A 58 -7.31 8.82 -10.01
N ALA A 59 -6.68 8.03 -9.13
CA ALA A 59 -6.89 8.08 -7.68
C ALA A 59 -6.58 9.45 -7.08
N LEU A 60 -5.67 10.21 -7.70
CA LEU A 60 -5.28 11.57 -7.30
C LEU A 60 -6.13 12.64 -8.00
N LYS A 61 -6.54 12.37 -9.24
CA LYS A 61 -7.39 13.25 -10.05
C LYS A 61 -8.23 12.46 -11.05
N ASN A 62 -9.52 12.30 -10.78
CA ASN A 62 -10.44 11.60 -11.66
C ASN A 62 -11.25 12.61 -12.47
N THR A 63 -10.90 12.77 -13.75
CA THR A 63 -11.61 13.68 -14.67
C THR A 63 -12.81 13.03 -15.36
N GLY A 64 -13.14 11.77 -15.04
CA GLY A 64 -14.11 10.95 -15.77
C GLY A 64 -13.60 10.48 -17.15
N ASN A 65 -12.33 10.70 -17.44
CA ASN A 65 -11.69 10.34 -18.72
C ASN A 65 -10.44 9.48 -18.50
N LEU A 66 -10.52 8.51 -17.60
CA LEU A 66 -9.41 7.58 -17.37
C LEU A 66 -9.10 6.79 -18.65
N GLN A 67 -7.85 6.82 -19.08
CA GLN A 67 -7.36 6.06 -20.23
C GLN A 67 -6.65 4.82 -19.73
N ARG A 68 -6.94 3.67 -20.35
CA ARG A 68 -6.09 2.49 -20.18
C ARG A 68 -4.87 2.68 -21.06
N ILE A 69 -3.71 2.51 -20.46
CA ILE A 69 -2.51 2.17 -21.20
C ILE A 69 -2.34 0.66 -21.08
N SER A 70 -2.46 -0.06 -22.19
CA SER A 70 -2.08 -1.47 -22.27
C SER A 70 -1.21 -1.69 -23.51
N ALA A 71 -0.43 -2.78 -23.52
CA ALA A 71 0.39 -3.13 -24.67
C ALA A 71 -0.45 -3.51 -25.91
N ALA A 72 -1.75 -3.82 -25.73
CA ALA A 72 -2.63 -4.33 -26.78
C ALA A 72 -3.73 -3.37 -27.23
N GLU A 73 -4.18 -2.43 -26.39
CA GLU A 73 -5.27 -1.49 -26.69
C GLU A 73 -5.07 -0.14 -25.97
N GLU A 74 -4.89 0.94 -26.74
CA GLU A 74 -5.15 2.30 -26.25
C GLU A 74 -6.67 2.50 -26.24
N GLY A 75 -7.27 2.59 -25.06
CA GLY A 75 -8.72 2.66 -24.92
C GLY A 75 -9.15 3.51 -23.73
N LYS A 76 -10.19 4.32 -23.91
CA LYS A 76 -10.82 5.08 -22.82
C LYS A 76 -11.63 4.14 -21.94
N ILE A 77 -11.45 4.19 -20.62
CA ILE A 77 -12.38 3.59 -19.67
C ILE A 77 -13.67 4.40 -19.70
N THR A 78 -14.78 3.77 -20.11
CA THR A 78 -16.05 4.46 -20.34
C THR A 78 -16.84 4.73 -19.05
N ASN A 79 -16.45 4.13 -17.92
CA ASN A 79 -17.22 4.16 -16.68
C ASN A 79 -16.55 4.96 -15.55
N SER A 80 -15.45 5.68 -15.81
CA SER A 80 -14.82 6.55 -14.81
C SER A 80 -15.76 7.71 -14.43
N ALA A 81 -15.95 7.94 -13.14
CA ALA A 81 -16.81 9.01 -12.64
C ALA A 81 -15.96 10.20 -12.19
N ALA A 82 -16.18 11.38 -12.77
CA ALA A 82 -15.43 12.58 -12.43
C ALA A 82 -15.60 12.95 -10.94
N GLY A 83 -14.52 13.36 -10.29
CA GLY A 83 -14.49 13.69 -8.86
C GLY A 83 -14.50 12.48 -7.92
N VAL A 84 -14.49 11.25 -8.46
CA VAL A 84 -14.26 10.04 -7.68
C VAL A 84 -12.76 9.78 -7.55
N ASP A 85 -12.13 10.57 -6.69
CA ASP A 85 -10.72 10.54 -6.33
C ASP A 85 -10.56 10.94 -4.86
N ILE A 86 -9.33 10.86 -4.33
CA ILE A 86 -9.07 11.11 -2.91
C ILE A 86 -8.97 12.61 -2.56
N GLY A 87 -9.18 13.51 -3.52
CA GLY A 87 -9.00 14.94 -3.33
C GLY A 87 -7.54 15.36 -3.11
N ALA A 88 -6.58 14.75 -3.79
CA ALA A 88 -5.15 14.97 -3.55
C ALA A 88 -4.72 16.43 -3.84
N GLU A 89 -5.08 16.99 -4.99
CA GLU A 89 -4.69 18.37 -5.38
C GLU A 89 -5.11 19.44 -4.34
N PRO A 90 -6.39 19.52 -3.92
CA PRO A 90 -6.78 20.46 -2.88
C PRO A 90 -6.16 20.14 -1.52
N ALA A 91 -5.88 18.87 -1.21
CA ALA A 91 -5.16 18.49 0.01
C ALA A 91 -3.72 19.05 0.02
N TRP A 92 -3.00 18.91 -1.08
CA TRP A 92 -1.64 19.42 -1.22
C TRP A 92 -1.57 20.94 -1.15
N ALA A 93 -2.55 21.65 -1.70
CA ALA A 93 -2.65 23.11 -1.54
C ALA A 93 -2.81 23.54 -0.07
N VAL A 94 -3.57 22.78 0.74
CA VAL A 94 -3.64 23.00 2.19
C VAL A 94 -2.30 22.66 2.85
N TYR A 95 -1.73 21.50 2.49
CA TYR A 95 -0.46 21.01 3.04
C TYR A 95 0.69 22.00 2.85
N GLU A 96 0.83 22.62 1.67
CA GLU A 96 1.87 23.63 1.37
C GLU A 96 1.83 24.82 2.33
N GLY A 97 0.63 25.22 2.78
CA GLY A 97 0.42 26.31 3.72
C GLY A 97 0.81 26.01 5.17
N ILE A 98 1.10 24.75 5.52
CA ILE A 98 1.41 24.33 6.89
C ILE A 98 2.92 24.53 7.17
N PRO A 99 3.32 25.43 8.08
CA PRO A 99 4.73 25.82 8.22
C PRO A 99 5.59 24.83 9.00
N GLN A 100 4.98 24.00 9.87
CA GLN A 100 5.68 23.02 10.69
C GLN A 100 5.20 21.62 10.33
N ARG A 101 6.16 20.77 9.99
CA ARG A 101 5.91 19.37 9.69
C ARG A 101 6.96 18.52 10.42
N ARG A 102 6.56 17.35 10.91
CA ARG A 102 7.47 16.35 11.45
C ARG A 102 7.77 15.28 10.42
N THR A 103 8.90 14.61 10.58
CA THR A 103 9.15 13.36 9.86
C THR A 103 8.20 12.28 10.36
N VAL A 104 7.67 11.46 9.46
CA VAL A 104 6.84 10.29 9.74
C VAL A 104 7.53 9.08 9.13
N THR A 105 7.82 8.08 9.95
CA THR A 105 8.43 6.83 9.49
C THR A 105 7.33 5.80 9.24
N VAL A 106 7.29 5.26 8.03
CA VAL A 106 6.36 4.22 7.58
C VAL A 106 7.13 2.91 7.42
N ALA A 107 6.84 1.94 8.26
CA ALA A 107 7.27 0.56 8.05
C ALA A 107 6.42 -0.09 6.96
N LEU A 108 7.03 -0.31 5.79
CA LEU A 108 6.42 -1.04 4.70
C LEU A 108 6.85 -2.51 4.78
N ILE A 109 5.99 -3.32 5.40
CA ILE A 109 6.19 -4.75 5.54
C ILE A 109 5.61 -5.42 4.29
N ASP A 110 6.47 -5.89 3.39
CA ASP A 110 6.06 -6.33 2.06
C ASP A 110 7.12 -7.26 1.40
N THR A 111 7.22 -7.29 0.07
CA THR A 111 8.25 -8.02 -0.67
C THR A 111 9.61 -7.36 -0.69
N GLY A 112 9.73 -6.11 -0.25
CA GLY A 112 10.95 -5.32 -0.47
C GLY A 112 10.69 -4.18 -1.45
N VAL A 113 11.70 -3.35 -1.66
CA VAL A 113 11.56 -2.10 -2.42
C VAL A 113 12.84 -1.84 -3.19
N GLU A 114 12.74 -1.47 -4.46
CA GLU A 114 13.87 -0.89 -5.20
C GLU A 114 14.26 0.48 -4.61
N VAL A 115 15.04 0.49 -3.53
CA VAL A 115 15.45 1.71 -2.80
C VAL A 115 16.25 2.69 -3.67
N SER A 116 16.83 2.21 -4.77
CA SER A 116 17.54 3.02 -5.77
C SER A 116 16.62 3.64 -6.82
N HIS A 117 15.32 3.33 -6.83
CA HIS A 117 14.37 3.87 -7.80
C HIS A 117 14.38 5.40 -7.72
N PRO A 118 14.58 6.14 -8.84
CA PRO A 118 14.73 7.59 -8.82
C PRO A 118 13.59 8.34 -8.13
N GLU A 119 12.36 7.84 -8.30
CA GLU A 119 11.13 8.39 -7.69
C GLU A 119 11.09 8.25 -6.15
N LEU A 120 11.94 7.41 -5.55
CA LEU A 120 11.92 7.10 -4.12
C LEU A 120 13.13 7.66 -3.36
N GLN A 121 14.10 8.28 -4.02
CA GLN A 121 15.40 8.63 -3.42
C GLN A 121 15.31 9.47 -2.14
N ASN A 122 14.31 10.35 -2.05
CA ASN A 122 14.12 11.18 -0.86
C ASN A 122 13.20 10.52 0.18
N ALA A 123 12.50 9.44 -0.18
CA ALA A 123 11.49 8.81 0.65
C ALA A 123 11.97 7.58 1.40
N ILE A 124 13.17 7.05 1.14
CA ILE A 124 13.67 5.86 1.85
C ILE A 124 14.19 6.24 3.25
N TRP A 125 13.82 5.47 4.26
CA TRP A 125 14.35 5.57 5.62
C TRP A 125 15.81 5.11 5.66
N VAL A 126 16.61 5.75 6.49
CA VAL A 126 18.01 5.40 6.69
C VAL A 126 18.22 5.16 8.18
N ASN A 127 18.77 4.00 8.55
CA ASN A 127 19.31 3.78 9.88
C ASN A 127 20.55 4.65 10.04
N GLU A 128 20.44 5.77 10.75
CA GLU A 128 21.56 6.70 10.98
C GLU A 128 22.58 6.16 11.99
N ASP A 129 22.22 5.11 12.74
CA ASP A 129 23.08 4.46 13.72
C ASP A 129 23.96 3.35 13.10
N GLU A 130 23.81 3.10 11.78
CA GLU A 130 24.61 2.15 11.02
C GLU A 130 25.65 2.80 10.09
N ILE A 131 26.79 2.11 9.88
CA ILE A 131 27.83 2.47 8.92
C ILE A 131 27.69 1.58 7.68
N PRO A 132 27.30 2.13 6.51
CA PRO A 132 27.04 1.30 5.33
C PRO A 132 28.20 0.40 4.89
N GLY A 133 28.01 -0.91 5.01
CA GLY A 133 28.82 -1.94 4.37
C GLY A 133 30.13 -2.24 5.08
N ASP A 134 30.21 -1.96 6.38
CA ASP A 134 31.35 -2.37 7.20
C ASP A 134 31.21 -3.79 7.77
N GLY A 135 30.03 -4.41 7.62
CA GLY A 135 29.75 -5.77 8.06
C GLY A 135 29.58 -5.89 9.57
N ILE A 136 29.29 -4.79 10.26
CA ILE A 136 29.11 -4.70 11.70
C ILE A 136 27.66 -4.28 11.99
N ASP A 137 27.10 -4.85 13.06
CA ASP A 137 25.87 -4.35 13.70
C ASP A 137 26.29 -3.23 14.65
N ASN A 138 26.21 -1.98 14.17
CA ASN A 138 26.81 -0.82 14.81
C ASN A 138 25.96 -0.27 15.95
N ASP A 139 24.64 -0.42 15.84
CA ASP A 139 23.66 0.01 16.85
C ASP A 139 23.36 -1.11 17.89
N GLY A 140 23.79 -2.35 17.60
CA GLY A 140 23.63 -3.51 18.47
C GLY A 140 22.19 -4.04 18.50
N ASN A 141 21.40 -3.76 17.46
CA ASN A 141 20.00 -4.13 17.35
C ASN A 141 19.80 -5.59 16.89
N GLY A 142 20.87 -6.28 16.47
CA GLY A 142 20.87 -7.66 15.98
C GLY A 142 20.86 -7.81 14.46
N TYR A 143 20.90 -6.72 13.70
CA TYR A 143 20.73 -6.68 12.24
C TYR A 143 21.89 -5.95 11.56
N VAL A 144 22.90 -6.72 11.13
CA VAL A 144 24.13 -6.19 10.51
C VAL A 144 23.85 -5.38 9.24
N ASP A 145 24.30 -4.13 9.18
CA ASP A 145 24.18 -3.24 8.01
C ASP A 145 22.72 -3.05 7.52
N ASP A 146 21.75 -2.91 8.42
CA ASP A 146 20.31 -2.73 8.11
C ASP A 146 19.93 -1.30 7.65
N ILE A 147 20.73 -0.74 6.74
CA ILE A 147 20.72 0.68 6.32
C ILE A 147 19.35 1.21 5.92
N ASN A 148 18.54 0.42 5.21
CA ASN A 148 17.20 0.83 4.76
C ASN A 148 16.08 -0.05 5.33
N GLY A 149 16.40 -0.84 6.34
CA GLY A 149 15.59 -1.89 6.91
C GLY A 149 16.19 -3.27 6.67
N TRP A 150 15.36 -4.31 6.76
CA TRP A 150 15.83 -5.68 6.85
C TRP A 150 14.99 -6.67 6.02
N ASN A 151 15.65 -7.71 5.52
CA ASN A 151 15.01 -8.86 4.90
C ASN A 151 14.86 -9.99 5.93
N PHE A 152 13.67 -10.06 6.52
CA PHE A 152 13.26 -11.11 7.46
C PHE A 152 12.96 -12.43 6.77
N HIS A 153 12.74 -12.45 5.45
CA HIS A 153 12.58 -13.69 4.70
C HIS A 153 13.90 -14.47 4.63
N ASP A 154 15.00 -13.79 4.29
CA ASP A 154 16.32 -14.42 4.09
C ASP A 154 17.32 -14.18 5.23
N GLY A 155 16.97 -13.32 6.19
CA GLY A 155 17.80 -13.00 7.35
C GLY A 155 19.06 -12.20 7.00
N ASN A 156 18.92 -11.17 6.15
CA ASN A 156 20.04 -10.32 5.72
C ASN A 156 19.59 -8.87 5.40
N ASN A 157 20.53 -8.01 5.01
CA ASN A 157 20.26 -6.61 4.64
C ASN A 157 19.85 -6.41 3.16
N GLN A 158 19.60 -7.47 2.40
CA GLN A 158 19.18 -7.37 1.01
C GLN A 158 17.67 -7.12 0.92
N VAL A 159 17.26 -5.86 1.02
CA VAL A 159 15.86 -5.41 0.94
C VAL A 159 15.30 -5.32 -0.49
N PHE A 160 16.12 -5.65 -1.51
CA PHE A 160 15.73 -5.70 -2.91
C PHE A 160 16.41 -6.84 -3.68
N ALA A 161 15.62 -7.63 -4.40
CA ALA A 161 16.01 -8.81 -5.16
C ALA A 161 15.49 -8.79 -6.62
N GLY A 162 14.86 -7.69 -7.07
CA GLY A 162 14.46 -7.51 -8.46
C GLY A 162 12.96 -7.60 -8.68
N ALA A 163 12.53 -8.35 -9.69
CA ALA A 163 11.14 -8.35 -10.16
C ALA A 163 10.13 -8.90 -9.14
N GLU A 164 10.55 -9.75 -8.20
CA GLU A 164 9.67 -10.23 -7.12
C GLU A 164 9.24 -9.13 -6.14
N ASP A 165 9.97 -8.00 -6.13
CA ASP A 165 9.70 -6.87 -5.24
C ASP A 165 8.82 -5.80 -5.88
N GLU A 166 8.09 -6.18 -6.95
CA GLU A 166 7.13 -5.32 -7.63
C GLU A 166 6.07 -4.77 -6.66
N HIS A 167 5.51 -5.63 -5.82
CA HIS A 167 4.42 -5.30 -4.93
C HIS A 167 4.81 -4.23 -3.88
N GLY A 168 5.92 -4.43 -3.15
CA GLY A 168 6.41 -3.46 -2.19
C GLY A 168 6.92 -2.17 -2.85
N THR A 169 7.61 -2.26 -3.99
CA THR A 169 8.03 -1.06 -4.74
C THR A 169 6.82 -0.25 -5.20
N HIS A 170 5.71 -0.89 -5.57
CA HIS A 170 4.46 -0.24 -5.96
C HIS A 170 3.76 0.45 -4.80
N GLY A 171 3.71 -0.22 -3.64
CA GLY A 171 3.24 0.40 -2.40
C GLY A 171 4.07 1.64 -2.02
N ALA A 172 5.39 1.55 -2.10
CA ALA A 172 6.29 2.65 -1.77
C ALA A 172 6.06 3.90 -2.62
N GLY A 173 5.91 3.75 -3.94
CA GLY A 173 5.61 4.87 -4.84
C GLY A 173 4.25 5.50 -4.60
N THR A 174 3.25 4.69 -4.23
CA THR A 174 1.90 5.19 -3.91
C THR A 174 1.96 6.07 -2.66
N ILE A 175 2.71 5.65 -1.65
CA ILE A 175 2.88 6.38 -0.39
C ILE A 175 3.67 7.67 -0.63
N ALA A 176 4.87 7.58 -1.22
CA ALA A 176 5.83 8.68 -1.20
C ALA A 176 6.70 8.85 -2.47
N GLY A 177 6.16 8.51 -3.66
CA GLY A 177 6.75 8.93 -4.93
C GLY A 177 6.97 10.45 -4.98
N ALA A 178 8.06 10.89 -5.62
CA ALA A 178 8.53 12.26 -5.52
C ALA A 178 7.54 13.30 -6.09
N TRP A 179 7.59 14.50 -5.51
CA TRP A 179 6.81 15.66 -5.96
C TRP A 179 7.68 16.56 -6.84
N ASP A 180 8.28 15.99 -7.89
CA ASP A 180 9.24 16.69 -8.74
C ASP A 180 8.75 16.93 -10.18
N GLY A 181 7.52 16.51 -10.48
CA GLY A 181 6.89 16.65 -11.78
C GLY A 181 7.39 15.65 -12.83
N LYS A 182 8.06 14.57 -12.43
CA LYS A 182 8.44 13.44 -13.28
C LYS A 182 7.73 12.17 -12.80
N GLY A 183 7.73 11.13 -13.63
CA GLY A 183 7.19 9.83 -13.29
C GLY A 183 5.75 9.92 -12.77
N ILE A 184 5.56 9.40 -11.55
CA ILE A 184 4.31 9.48 -10.80
C ILE A 184 4.44 10.51 -9.66
N THR A 185 3.35 10.74 -8.94
CA THR A 185 3.36 11.50 -7.68
C THR A 185 2.80 10.63 -6.56
N GLY A 186 3.52 10.49 -5.45
CA GLY A 186 3.02 9.83 -4.25
C GLY A 186 2.06 10.73 -3.47
N ILE A 187 1.31 10.15 -2.55
CA ILE A 187 0.32 10.91 -1.75
C ILE A 187 0.98 11.83 -0.75
N ALA A 188 2.12 11.41 -0.19
CA ALA A 188 2.89 12.15 0.78
C ALA A 188 4.28 12.53 0.24
N GLU A 189 4.82 13.63 0.77
CA GLU A 189 6.11 14.15 0.33
C GLU A 189 7.27 13.39 1.00
N GLY A 190 8.16 12.78 0.20
CA GLY A 190 9.32 12.04 0.70
C GLY A 190 10.27 12.85 1.60
N SER A 191 10.25 14.19 1.55
CA SER A 191 11.00 15.03 2.49
C SER A 191 10.64 14.78 3.95
N TYR A 192 9.37 14.44 4.22
CA TYR A 192 8.84 14.22 5.57
C TYR A 192 8.39 12.78 5.80
N VAL A 193 8.10 12.00 4.76
CA VAL A 193 7.69 10.60 4.92
C VAL A 193 8.82 9.66 4.51
N LYS A 194 9.24 8.81 5.44
CA LYS A 194 10.37 7.88 5.28
C LYS A 194 9.91 6.44 5.33
N ILE A 195 10.19 5.67 4.30
CA ILE A 195 9.80 4.28 4.13
C ILE A 195 10.92 3.38 4.66
N MET A 196 10.66 2.74 5.79
CA MET A 196 11.47 1.65 6.34
C MET A 196 11.06 0.34 5.66
N VAL A 197 11.99 -0.29 4.95
CA VAL A 197 11.70 -1.42 4.07
C VAL A 197 11.89 -2.73 4.82
N LEU A 198 10.81 -3.46 5.05
CA LEU A 198 10.83 -4.71 5.80
C LEU A 198 10.33 -5.85 4.90
N LYS A 199 11.27 -6.58 4.31
CA LYS A 199 10.96 -7.69 3.39
C LYS A 199 10.63 -8.94 4.19
N VAL A 200 9.38 -9.38 4.13
CA VAL A 200 8.88 -10.62 4.77
C VAL A 200 8.27 -11.60 3.77
N LEU A 201 7.99 -11.13 2.56
CA LEU A 201 7.45 -11.90 1.45
C LEU A 201 8.52 -12.04 0.36
N ALA A 202 8.60 -13.21 -0.26
CA ALA A 202 9.43 -13.43 -1.43
C ALA A 202 8.79 -14.47 -2.35
N SER A 203 9.42 -14.73 -3.50
CA SER A 203 8.95 -15.63 -4.57
C SER A 203 7.73 -15.14 -5.35
N GLU A 204 7.45 -15.77 -6.50
CA GLU A 204 6.28 -15.47 -7.35
C GLU A 204 4.93 -15.65 -6.63
N GLU A 205 4.91 -16.41 -5.53
CA GLU A 205 3.70 -16.69 -4.75
C GLU A 205 3.47 -15.67 -3.61
N GLY A 206 4.45 -14.81 -3.33
CA GLY A 206 4.35 -13.77 -2.31
C GLY A 206 4.06 -14.31 -0.90
N ILE A 207 4.65 -15.45 -0.55
CA ILE A 207 4.42 -16.14 0.72
C ILE A 207 5.44 -15.70 1.77
N GLY A 208 4.97 -15.46 3.00
CA GLY A 208 5.78 -15.22 4.18
C GLY A 208 5.41 -16.14 5.33
N LEU A 209 6.34 -16.27 6.28
CA LEU A 209 6.11 -16.99 7.54
C LEU A 209 5.63 -16.01 8.62
N SER A 210 4.68 -16.43 9.45
CA SER A 210 4.14 -15.58 10.53
C SER A 210 5.22 -15.02 11.46
N ASP A 211 6.25 -15.81 11.76
CA ASP A 211 7.36 -15.39 12.63
C ASP A 211 8.13 -14.21 12.02
N GLY A 212 8.39 -14.22 10.71
CA GLY A 212 9.07 -13.12 10.01
C GLY A 212 8.24 -11.82 10.05
N VAL A 213 6.92 -11.93 9.94
CA VAL A 213 6.02 -10.76 10.05
C VAL A 213 6.01 -10.20 11.49
N ARG A 214 5.98 -11.06 12.51
CA ARG A 214 6.03 -10.61 13.92
C ARG A 214 7.35 -9.91 14.22
N GLU A 215 8.48 -10.48 13.78
CA GLU A 215 9.80 -9.86 13.96
C GLU A 215 9.93 -8.53 13.21
N ALA A 216 9.38 -8.41 12.00
CA ALA A 216 9.33 -7.14 11.28
C ALA A 216 8.53 -6.06 12.03
N ILE A 217 7.40 -6.41 12.64
CA ILE A 217 6.61 -5.45 13.45
C ILE A 217 7.38 -5.05 14.73
N ARG A 218 8.10 -5.98 15.36
CA ARG A 218 8.97 -5.67 16.50
C ARG A 218 10.08 -4.71 16.09
N TYR A 219 10.78 -5.01 15.00
CA TYR A 219 11.82 -4.16 14.43
C TYR A 219 11.30 -2.76 14.10
N ALA A 220 10.15 -2.66 13.42
CA ALA A 220 9.52 -1.38 13.08
C ALA A 220 9.26 -0.53 14.31
N LYS A 221 8.68 -1.14 15.36
CA LYS A 221 8.40 -0.48 16.62
C LYS A 221 9.68 -0.01 17.31
N ASP A 222 10.68 -0.88 17.38
CA ASP A 222 11.92 -0.62 18.12
C ASP A 222 12.80 0.43 17.40
N ASN A 223 12.70 0.51 16.06
CA ASN A 223 13.31 1.57 15.23
C ASN A 223 12.41 2.81 15.04
N GLY A 224 11.33 2.94 15.82
CA GLY A 224 10.54 4.18 15.89
C GLY A 224 9.67 4.48 14.67
N ALA A 225 9.19 3.46 13.96
CA ALA A 225 8.14 3.65 12.97
C ALA A 225 6.86 4.21 13.61
N ASP A 226 6.16 5.09 12.89
CA ASP A 226 4.89 5.67 13.30
C ASP A 226 3.70 4.90 12.70
N ILE A 227 3.84 4.46 11.44
CA ILE A 227 2.81 3.75 10.68
C ILE A 227 3.38 2.43 10.17
N CYS A 228 2.59 1.36 10.20
CA CYS A 228 2.88 0.08 9.58
C CYS A 228 1.86 -0.21 8.48
N ASN A 229 2.31 -0.41 7.25
CA ASN A 229 1.48 -0.85 6.13
C ASN A 229 1.58 -2.36 5.95
N LEU A 230 0.45 -3.06 6.01
CA LEU A 230 0.32 -4.50 5.82
C LEU A 230 -0.58 -4.80 4.62
N SER A 231 0.02 -4.98 3.45
CA SER A 231 -0.67 -5.38 2.22
C SER A 231 -0.74 -6.90 2.06
N MET A 232 -1.08 -7.60 3.15
CA MET A 232 -1.08 -9.07 3.25
C MET A 232 -2.11 -9.55 4.28
N GLY A 233 -2.45 -10.84 4.22
CA GLY A 233 -3.33 -11.44 5.22
C GLY A 233 -3.18 -12.95 5.33
N ALA A 234 -3.86 -13.50 6.34
CA ALA A 234 -3.94 -14.93 6.63
C ALA A 234 -5.37 -15.31 7.06
N LYS A 235 -5.73 -16.59 6.91
CA LYS A 235 -7.03 -17.11 7.38
C LYS A 235 -7.01 -17.47 8.87
N ASP A 236 -5.85 -17.91 9.36
CA ASP A 236 -5.70 -18.37 10.73
C ASP A 236 -5.47 -17.17 11.67
N TYR A 237 -6.19 -17.15 12.78
CA TYR A 237 -5.99 -16.15 13.82
C TYR A 237 -4.69 -16.41 14.57
N ASP A 238 -3.91 -15.35 14.74
CA ASP A 238 -2.66 -15.36 15.48
C ASP A 238 -2.77 -14.40 16.68
N ALA A 239 -2.94 -14.99 17.87
CA ALA A 239 -3.12 -14.22 19.10
C ALA A 239 -1.89 -13.39 19.49
N GLU A 240 -0.70 -13.86 19.14
CA GLU A 240 0.54 -13.13 19.42
C GLU A 240 0.66 -11.91 18.50
N MET A 241 0.38 -12.11 17.20
CA MET A 241 0.33 -11.02 16.23
C MET A 241 -0.71 -9.96 16.61
N ASP A 242 -1.92 -10.39 16.97
CA ASP A 242 -2.99 -9.49 17.39
C ASP A 242 -2.61 -8.67 18.63
N LEU A 243 -2.01 -9.29 19.64
CA LEU A 243 -1.46 -8.57 20.80
C LEU A 243 -0.36 -7.58 20.40
N LEU A 244 0.57 -8.00 19.55
CA LEU A 244 1.67 -7.18 19.06
C LEU A 244 1.18 -5.94 18.32
N ILE A 245 0.14 -6.08 17.49
CA ILE A 245 -0.49 -4.97 16.77
C ILE A 245 -1.21 -4.04 17.75
N ARG A 246 -2.10 -4.58 18.60
CA ARG A 246 -2.94 -3.77 19.50
C ARG A 246 -2.15 -3.00 20.56
N GLU A 247 -1.03 -3.54 21.03
CA GLU A 247 -0.19 -2.91 22.05
C GLU A 247 0.91 -2.02 21.46
N SER A 248 1.03 -1.96 20.14
CA SER A 248 2.02 -1.14 19.47
C SER A 248 1.61 0.34 19.45
N PRO A 249 2.58 1.27 19.62
CA PRO A 249 2.36 2.70 19.45
C PRO A 249 2.21 3.11 17.98
N MET A 250 2.28 2.18 17.03
CA MET A 250 2.11 2.45 15.60
C MET A 250 0.64 2.43 15.19
N LEU A 251 0.32 3.18 14.13
CA LEU A 251 -0.91 3.00 13.36
C LEU A 251 -0.72 1.91 12.31
N PHE A 252 -1.62 0.93 12.23
CA PHE A 252 -1.58 -0.14 11.24
C PHE A 252 -2.62 0.11 10.16
N ILE A 253 -2.18 0.10 8.91
CA ILE A 253 -3.06 0.17 7.74
C ILE A 253 -3.01 -1.19 7.06
N VAL A 254 -4.16 -1.86 6.99
CA VAL A 254 -4.25 -3.28 6.63
C VAL A 254 -5.18 -3.45 5.44
N SER A 255 -4.78 -4.25 4.46
CA SER A 255 -5.64 -4.56 3.31
C SER A 255 -6.72 -5.57 3.68
N ALA A 256 -7.97 -5.40 3.21
CA ALA A 256 -9.09 -6.27 3.56
C ALA A 256 -9.01 -7.69 2.94
N GLY A 257 -8.20 -7.86 1.89
CA GLY A 257 -8.05 -9.10 1.13
C GLY A 257 -8.83 -9.09 -0.20
N ASN A 258 -8.39 -9.94 -1.13
CA ASN A 258 -8.86 -9.95 -2.53
C ASN A 258 -9.67 -11.22 -2.86
N GLY A 259 -10.76 -11.44 -2.13
CA GLY A 259 -11.77 -12.43 -2.51
C GLY A 259 -11.33 -13.88 -2.43
N ASP A 260 -12.21 -14.75 -2.88
CA ASP A 260 -12.01 -16.20 -2.91
C ASP A 260 -11.25 -16.65 -4.18
N GLU A 261 -11.08 -17.97 -4.35
CA GLU A 261 -10.42 -18.57 -5.51
C GLU A 261 -11.13 -18.26 -6.85
N GLN A 262 -12.36 -17.74 -6.82
CA GLN A 262 -13.11 -17.31 -8.00
C GLN A 262 -12.95 -15.81 -8.27
N GLY A 263 -12.17 -15.09 -7.45
CA GLY A 263 -12.00 -13.65 -7.52
C GLY A 263 -13.24 -12.89 -7.03
N GLN A 264 -14.06 -13.51 -6.18
CA GLN A 264 -15.22 -12.86 -5.59
C GLN A 264 -14.90 -12.43 -4.16
N GLY A 265 -14.95 -11.12 -3.92
CA GLY A 265 -14.89 -10.52 -2.59
C GLY A 265 -15.97 -11.08 -1.67
N TYR A 266 -15.63 -11.33 -0.41
CA TYR A 266 -16.53 -11.85 0.61
C TYR A 266 -16.52 -11.00 1.89
N ASP A 267 -17.52 -11.24 2.73
CA ASP A 267 -17.72 -10.53 4.00
C ASP A 267 -16.78 -11.09 5.09
N ILE A 268 -15.84 -10.27 5.56
CA ILE A 268 -14.89 -10.65 6.61
C ILE A 268 -15.48 -10.63 8.02
N ASP A 269 -16.68 -10.05 8.19
CA ASP A 269 -17.44 -10.18 9.45
C ASP A 269 -17.98 -11.61 9.63
N VAL A 270 -18.12 -12.35 8.52
CA VAL A 270 -18.58 -13.75 8.48
C VAL A 270 -17.40 -14.71 8.32
N SER A 271 -16.46 -14.38 7.45
CA SER A 271 -15.28 -15.19 7.12
C SER A 271 -14.00 -14.37 7.33
N PRO A 272 -13.46 -14.30 8.55
CA PRO A 272 -12.37 -13.40 8.89
C PRO A 272 -11.09 -13.58 8.05
N VAL A 273 -10.45 -12.46 7.76
CA VAL A 273 -9.07 -12.36 7.26
C VAL A 273 -8.26 -11.62 8.31
N TYR A 274 -7.12 -12.15 8.74
CA TYR A 274 -6.28 -11.54 9.78
C TYR A 274 -5.04 -10.89 9.16
N PRO A 275 -4.63 -9.70 9.66
CA PRO A 275 -5.13 -9.01 10.84
C PRO A 275 -6.26 -8.03 10.50
N ALA A 276 -6.78 -8.03 9.26
CA ALA A 276 -7.84 -7.11 8.81
C ALA A 276 -9.10 -7.16 9.69
N ALA A 277 -9.46 -8.34 10.20
CA ALA A 277 -10.57 -8.56 11.10
C ALA A 277 -10.18 -8.48 12.59
N CYS A 278 -8.92 -8.18 12.93
CA CYS A 278 -8.52 -7.95 14.31
C CYS A 278 -9.14 -6.63 14.81
N PRO A 279 -9.68 -6.60 16.05
CA PRO A 279 -10.13 -5.35 16.65
C PRO A 279 -8.92 -4.48 17.03
N GLY A 280 -9.00 -3.16 16.88
CA GLY A 280 -7.95 -2.27 17.36
C GLY A 280 -8.24 -0.79 17.10
N GLU A 281 -7.96 0.07 18.08
CA GLU A 281 -8.07 1.52 17.92
C GLU A 281 -6.93 2.13 17.10
N ASN A 282 -5.93 1.31 16.76
CA ASN A 282 -4.79 1.67 15.93
C ASN A 282 -4.75 0.87 14.62
N ILE A 283 -5.86 0.28 14.18
CA ILE A 283 -5.96 -0.45 12.90
C ILE A 283 -6.94 0.28 11.98
N ILE A 284 -6.58 0.47 10.72
CA ILE A 284 -7.49 0.85 9.64
C ILE A 284 -7.50 -0.26 8.60
N THR A 285 -8.63 -0.95 8.47
CA THR A 285 -8.83 -1.98 7.45
C THR A 285 -9.43 -1.38 6.19
N VAL A 286 -8.81 -1.65 5.04
CA VAL A 286 -9.05 -0.92 3.78
C VAL A 286 -9.59 -1.83 2.68
N ALA A 287 -10.79 -1.49 2.18
CA ALA A 287 -11.41 -2.08 1.00
C ALA A 287 -10.93 -1.43 -0.31
N ASN A 288 -11.01 -2.16 -1.42
CA ASN A 288 -10.65 -1.70 -2.75
C ASN A 288 -11.88 -1.14 -3.50
N MET A 289 -11.78 0.12 -3.93
CA MET A 289 -12.75 0.82 -4.76
C MET A 289 -12.20 1.08 -6.18
N MET A 290 -13.11 1.03 -7.16
CA MET A 290 -12.87 1.37 -8.57
C MET A 290 -13.06 2.86 -8.86
N PHE A 291 -12.57 3.29 -10.02
CA PHE A 291 -12.65 4.66 -10.57
C PHE A 291 -14.06 5.19 -10.86
N ASP A 292 -15.09 4.37 -10.65
CA ASP A 292 -16.51 4.73 -10.76
C ASP A 292 -17.18 4.92 -9.38
N GLY A 293 -16.46 4.61 -8.29
CA GLY A 293 -16.94 4.70 -6.92
C GLY A 293 -17.62 3.44 -6.39
N ASN A 294 -17.66 2.37 -7.18
CA ASN A 294 -18.11 1.06 -6.72
C ASN A 294 -16.97 0.29 -6.05
N LEU A 295 -17.33 -0.59 -5.13
CA LEU A 295 -16.41 -1.60 -4.61
C LEU A 295 -15.96 -2.50 -5.77
N ASP A 296 -14.66 -2.81 -5.84
CA ASP A 296 -14.16 -3.80 -6.78
C ASP A 296 -14.73 -5.19 -6.47
N VAL A 297 -15.05 -5.97 -7.51
CA VAL A 297 -15.67 -7.30 -7.34
C VAL A 297 -14.79 -8.25 -6.52
N THR A 298 -13.48 -8.07 -6.56
CA THR A 298 -12.50 -8.87 -5.81
C THR A 298 -12.33 -8.39 -4.38
N SER A 299 -12.75 -7.17 -4.02
CA SER A 299 -12.53 -6.63 -2.69
C SER A 299 -13.34 -7.37 -1.65
N ASN A 300 -12.67 -7.88 -0.62
CA ASN A 300 -13.35 -8.18 0.63
C ASN A 300 -13.97 -6.92 1.24
N TYR A 301 -15.01 -7.14 2.03
CA TYR A 301 -15.81 -6.08 2.67
C TYR A 301 -16.27 -6.55 4.06
N GLY A 302 -16.85 -5.66 4.84
CA GLY A 302 -17.39 -5.97 6.16
C GLY A 302 -17.94 -4.71 6.80
N ALA A 303 -19.20 -4.74 7.25
CA ALA A 303 -19.85 -3.56 7.81
C ALA A 303 -19.21 -3.15 9.16
N ALA A 304 -18.58 -4.08 9.87
CA ALA A 304 -17.86 -3.84 11.12
C ALA A 304 -16.34 -4.00 10.97
N GLY A 305 -15.88 -5.01 10.23
CA GLY A 305 -14.47 -5.39 10.12
C GLY A 305 -13.66 -4.62 9.10
N VAL A 306 -14.29 -3.88 8.18
CA VAL A 306 -13.61 -2.99 7.23
C VAL A 306 -13.99 -1.55 7.55
N ASP A 307 -13.01 -0.67 7.71
CA ASP A 307 -13.27 0.70 8.15
C ASP A 307 -13.65 1.64 6.99
N ILE A 308 -12.89 1.58 5.90
CA ILE A 308 -12.97 2.55 4.79
C ILE A 308 -12.64 1.89 3.45
N ALA A 309 -13.16 2.45 2.36
CA ALA A 309 -12.70 2.10 1.02
C ALA A 309 -11.70 3.13 0.48
N ALA A 310 -10.73 2.70 -0.33
CA ALA A 310 -9.83 3.61 -1.04
C ALA A 310 -9.59 3.10 -2.48
N PRO A 311 -9.15 3.99 -3.40
CA PRO A 311 -8.75 3.58 -4.73
C PRO A 311 -7.72 2.45 -4.72
N GLY A 312 -8.08 1.29 -5.23
CA GLY A 312 -7.15 0.15 -5.32
C GLY A 312 -7.18 -0.54 -6.68
N THR A 313 -8.05 -0.12 -7.60
CA THR A 313 -8.15 -0.70 -8.94
C THR A 313 -7.49 0.17 -9.99
N TYR A 314 -6.65 -0.45 -10.82
CA TYR A 314 -5.90 0.22 -11.89
C TYR A 314 -5.05 1.39 -11.37
N ILE A 315 -4.24 1.11 -10.34
CA ILE A 315 -3.38 2.11 -9.70
C ILE A 315 -2.00 2.08 -10.34
N LEU A 316 -1.60 3.21 -10.94
CA LEU A 316 -0.24 3.41 -11.43
C LEU A 316 0.69 3.77 -10.26
N SER A 317 1.80 3.04 -10.14
CA SER A 317 2.88 3.39 -9.22
C SER A 317 4.24 2.88 -9.73
N THR A 318 5.31 3.08 -8.96
CA THR A 318 6.65 2.56 -9.23
C THR A 318 6.68 1.03 -9.22
N VAL A 319 7.49 0.43 -10.06
CA VAL A 319 7.83 -0.99 -10.06
C VAL A 319 9.33 -1.11 -10.35
N PRO A 320 9.98 -2.26 -10.09
CA PRO A 320 11.39 -2.45 -10.41
C PRO A 320 11.73 -2.00 -11.83
N GLY A 321 12.57 -0.96 -11.94
CA GLY A 321 13.02 -0.37 -13.19
C GLY A 321 12.02 0.51 -13.95
N GLY A 322 10.85 0.87 -13.38
CA GLY A 322 9.89 1.75 -14.05
C GLY A 322 8.57 1.97 -13.29
N TYR A 323 7.46 2.05 -14.03
CA TYR A 323 6.12 2.26 -13.46
C TYR A 323 5.12 1.28 -14.05
N GLY A 324 4.18 0.79 -13.23
CA GLY A 324 3.22 -0.25 -13.59
C GLY A 324 1.87 -0.10 -12.90
N PHE A 325 0.85 -0.72 -13.48
CA PHE A 325 -0.50 -0.73 -12.92
C PHE A 325 -0.77 -2.02 -12.15
N LEU A 326 -1.18 -1.90 -10.88
CA LEU A 326 -1.65 -3.02 -10.05
C LEU A 326 -3.09 -2.77 -9.57
N THR A 327 -3.77 -3.86 -9.20
CA THR A 327 -5.14 -3.85 -8.69
C THR A 327 -5.26 -4.73 -7.45
N GLY A 328 -5.87 -4.21 -6.39
CA GLY A 328 -6.25 -4.95 -5.19
C GLY A 328 -6.35 -4.08 -3.94
N THR A 329 -6.80 -4.66 -2.82
CA THR A 329 -6.77 -4.01 -1.50
C THR A 329 -5.34 -3.64 -1.10
N SER A 330 -4.34 -4.35 -1.63
CA SER A 330 -2.91 -4.04 -1.48
C SER A 330 -2.47 -2.72 -2.08
N MET A 331 -3.24 -2.15 -3.02
CA MET A 331 -3.00 -0.81 -3.57
C MET A 331 -3.85 0.24 -2.84
N ALA A 332 -5.01 -0.16 -2.33
CA ALA A 332 -5.86 0.69 -1.50
C ALA A 332 -5.23 1.01 -0.13
N ALA A 333 -4.59 0.03 0.52
CA ALA A 333 -3.93 0.23 1.81
C ALA A 333 -2.80 1.29 1.75
N PRO A 334 -1.84 1.24 0.81
CA PRO A 334 -0.87 2.31 0.57
C PRO A 334 -1.49 3.69 0.32
N MET A 335 -2.70 3.78 -0.26
CA MET A 335 -3.39 5.06 -0.40
C MET A 335 -3.73 5.67 0.96
N VAL A 336 -4.29 4.87 1.85
CA VAL A 336 -4.63 5.28 3.21
C VAL A 336 -3.36 5.51 4.03
N THR A 337 -2.31 4.71 3.84
CA THR A 337 -1.00 4.90 4.47
C THR A 337 -0.39 6.26 4.11
N GLY A 338 -0.37 6.62 2.82
CA GLY A 338 0.11 7.92 2.37
C GLY A 338 -0.71 9.07 2.95
N ALA A 339 -2.04 8.94 2.97
CA ALA A 339 -2.92 9.94 3.57
C ALA A 339 -2.68 10.11 5.08
N ALA A 340 -2.57 9.00 5.82
CA ALA A 340 -2.28 8.99 7.24
C ALA A 340 -0.91 9.62 7.54
N ALA A 341 0.12 9.30 6.75
CA ALA A 341 1.45 9.88 6.89
C ALA A 341 1.46 11.39 6.62
N LEU A 342 0.77 11.84 5.57
CA LEU A 342 0.59 13.26 5.25
C LEU A 342 -0.08 14.01 6.40
N VAL A 343 -1.21 13.49 6.91
CA VAL A 343 -1.91 14.07 8.07
C VAL A 343 -1.01 14.11 9.30
N TRP A 344 -0.35 13.00 9.65
CA TRP A 344 0.47 12.93 10.86
C TRP A 344 1.68 13.85 10.79
N SER A 345 2.27 14.03 9.60
CA SER A 345 3.36 14.99 9.40
C SER A 345 2.97 16.41 9.79
N CYS A 346 1.71 16.80 9.57
CA CYS A 346 1.18 18.13 9.88
C CYS A 346 0.68 18.29 11.32
N HIS A 347 0.51 17.19 12.05
CA HIS A 347 -0.08 17.17 13.38
C HIS A 347 0.84 16.43 14.37
N PRO A 348 1.98 17.04 14.79
CA PRO A 348 2.99 16.36 15.61
C PRO A 348 2.51 15.96 17.01
N ALA A 349 1.37 16.48 17.47
CA ALA A 349 0.77 16.14 18.75
C ALA A 349 -0.20 14.93 18.67
N PHE A 350 -0.52 14.45 17.47
CA PHE A 350 -1.42 13.31 17.30
C PHE A 350 -0.73 12.00 17.70
N GLY A 351 -1.50 11.13 18.34
CA GLY A 351 -1.19 9.70 18.41
C GLY A 351 -1.91 8.89 17.31
N PRO A 352 -1.69 7.56 17.25
CA PRO A 352 -2.30 6.67 16.27
C PRO A 352 -3.83 6.78 16.20
N ALA A 353 -4.49 6.82 17.36
CA ALA A 353 -5.94 6.91 17.45
C ALA A 353 -6.48 8.25 16.90
N ASP A 354 -5.75 9.35 17.07
CA ASP A 354 -6.13 10.65 16.53
C ASP A 354 -6.04 10.66 15.01
N VAL A 355 -4.95 10.12 14.44
CA VAL A 355 -4.77 9.99 12.98
C VAL A 355 -5.83 9.06 12.40
N ARG A 356 -6.07 7.90 13.03
CA ARG A 356 -7.13 6.96 12.63
C ARG A 356 -8.47 7.66 12.56
N ARG A 357 -8.89 8.28 13.65
CA ARG A 357 -10.16 8.99 13.73
C ARG A 357 -10.23 10.09 12.67
N ARG A 358 -9.15 10.85 12.48
CA ARG A 358 -9.10 11.92 11.49
C ARG A 358 -9.32 11.42 10.06
N ILE A 359 -8.72 10.30 9.70
CA ILE A 359 -8.92 9.66 8.40
C ILE A 359 -10.37 9.20 8.25
N LEU A 360 -10.90 8.46 9.23
CA LEU A 360 -12.25 7.88 9.15
C LEU A 360 -13.37 8.92 9.20
N ASP A 361 -13.26 9.93 10.08
CA ASP A 361 -14.25 11.00 10.22
C ASP A 361 -14.29 11.91 8.97
N SER A 362 -13.23 11.92 8.15
CA SER A 362 -13.16 12.70 6.92
C SER A 362 -13.73 12.00 5.68
N ALA A 363 -14.05 10.70 5.79
CA ALA A 363 -14.46 9.87 4.67
C ALA A 363 -15.70 10.42 3.95
N VAL A 364 -15.71 10.36 2.62
CA VAL A 364 -16.88 10.77 1.81
C VAL A 364 -17.82 9.58 1.67
N ARG A 365 -19.00 9.65 2.29
CA ARG A 365 -20.02 8.62 2.17
C ARG A 365 -20.46 8.42 0.73
N ARG A 366 -20.75 7.17 0.36
CA ARG A 366 -21.32 6.82 -0.95
C ARG A 366 -22.36 5.72 -0.79
N GLU A 367 -23.46 5.83 -1.54
CA GLU A 367 -24.51 4.81 -1.56
C GLU A 367 -23.94 3.43 -1.96
N SER A 368 -23.02 3.40 -2.93
CA SER A 368 -22.33 2.17 -3.38
C SER A 368 -21.48 1.47 -2.31
N LEU A 369 -21.16 2.16 -1.21
CA LEU A 369 -20.33 1.64 -0.11
C LEU A 369 -21.14 1.41 1.18
N GLU A 370 -22.43 1.71 1.17
CA GLU A 370 -23.29 1.48 2.33
C GLU A 370 -23.35 -0.02 2.69
N GLY A 371 -23.03 -0.33 3.95
CA GLY A 371 -22.94 -1.71 4.43
C GLY A 371 -21.74 -2.51 3.91
N LYS A 372 -20.79 -1.88 3.20
CA LYS A 372 -19.54 -2.51 2.73
C LYS A 372 -18.34 -2.23 3.63
N CYS A 373 -18.37 -1.10 4.33
CA CYS A 373 -17.39 -0.71 5.35
C CYS A 373 -18.08 0.14 6.41
N ALA A 374 -17.47 0.28 7.59
CA ALA A 374 -18.03 0.97 8.75
C ALA A 374 -18.36 2.43 8.48
N THR A 375 -17.49 3.14 7.76
CA THR A 375 -17.74 4.54 7.36
C THR A 375 -18.82 4.65 6.28
N GLY A 376 -19.05 3.58 5.50
CA GLY A 376 -19.84 3.62 4.26
C GLY A 376 -19.26 4.61 3.24
N GLY A 377 -17.95 4.88 3.31
CA GLY A 377 -17.33 5.98 2.59
C GLY A 377 -15.94 5.66 2.05
N MET A 378 -15.48 6.56 1.17
CA MET A 378 -14.17 6.51 0.55
C MET A 378 -13.19 7.49 1.20
N LEU A 379 -11.89 7.19 1.12
CA LEU A 379 -10.80 8.06 1.55
C LEU A 379 -10.91 9.48 0.96
N ASN A 380 -10.68 10.48 1.81
CA ASN A 380 -10.71 11.91 1.45
C ASN A 380 -9.53 12.64 2.11
N VAL A 381 -8.41 12.75 1.39
CA VAL A 381 -7.19 13.37 1.92
C VAL A 381 -7.40 14.86 2.18
N HIS A 382 -8.17 15.54 1.33
CA HIS A 382 -8.47 16.95 1.51
C HIS A 382 -9.25 17.19 2.80
N GLY A 383 -10.35 16.45 3.01
CA GLY A 383 -11.12 16.52 4.26
C GLY A 383 -10.28 16.23 5.50
N ALA A 384 -9.34 15.28 5.41
CA ALA A 384 -8.44 14.93 6.50
C ALA A 384 -7.41 16.03 6.83
N LEU A 385 -7.14 16.98 5.95
CA LEU A 385 -6.24 18.12 6.21
C LEU A 385 -6.96 19.42 6.62
N LEU A 386 -8.27 19.51 6.47
CA LEU A 386 -9.01 20.73 6.84
C LEU A 386 -9.03 20.95 8.37
N PRO A 387 -8.84 22.19 8.88
CA PRO A 387 -8.82 22.45 10.33
C PRO A 387 -10.05 21.91 11.07
N GLU A 388 -11.22 22.04 10.44
CA GLU A 388 -12.49 21.47 10.89
C GLU A 388 -12.90 20.36 9.93
N LEU A 389 -13.47 19.28 10.47
CA LEU A 389 -14.05 18.22 9.65
C LEU A 389 -15.23 18.78 8.86
N PRO A 390 -15.40 18.41 7.57
CA PRO A 390 -16.53 18.87 6.80
C PRO A 390 -17.84 18.38 7.43
N ASN A 391 -18.70 19.33 7.84
CA ASN A 391 -20.06 19.03 8.31
C ASN A 391 -20.92 18.61 7.11
N GLU A 392 -20.94 17.31 6.78
CA GLU A 392 -21.70 16.68 5.69
C GLU A 392 -21.46 17.29 4.29
N LEU A 393 -21.00 16.46 3.35
CA LEU A 393 -20.75 16.90 1.97
C LEU A 393 -22.09 17.08 1.23
N PRO A 394 -22.25 18.13 0.40
CA PRO A 394 -23.44 18.31 -0.41
C PRO A 394 -23.60 17.18 -1.43
N ASP A 395 -24.84 16.73 -1.59
CA ASP A 395 -25.31 15.66 -2.50
C ASP A 395 -24.78 15.76 -3.95
#